data_AF-A0A964ZVY2-F1
#
_entry.id   AF-A0A964ZVY2-F1
#
_cell.length_a   1.000
_cell.length_b   1.000
_cell.length_c   1.000
_cell.angle_alpha   90.00
_cell.angle_beta   90.00
_cell.angle_gamma   90.00
#
_symmetry.space_group_name_H-M   'P 1'
#
loop_
_entity.id
_entity.type
_entity.pdbx_description
1 polymer ?
#
loop_
_entity_poly.entity_id
_entity_poly.type
_entity_poly.pdbx_seq_one_letter_code
_entity_poly.pdbx_strand_id
1 'polypeptide(L)'
;MHPAFSVISFTTLLGAAQGLIFSLATLQLFDIPVPALPILLGIATALLVISLGASFFHLGHPERAWRAAAMWRTSWLSREVIVLPVFIFLAGGWTILESTGQETRWILMPIILVSLLLWLCTAMIYACLKFIQE
;
A
#
# COMPACT_ATOMS: atom_id res chain seq x y z
N MET A 1 10.24 -3.08 -24.23
CA MET A 1 10.70 -2.40 -22.98
C MET A 1 11.36 -3.41 -22.04
N HIS A 2 12.48 -3.06 -21.37
CA HIS A 2 13.04 -3.83 -20.25
C HIS A 2 12.72 -3.12 -18.93
N PRO A 3 11.64 -3.50 -18.22
CA PRO A 3 11.28 -2.87 -16.95
C PRO A 3 12.36 -3.08 -15.89
N ALA A 4 12.60 -2.06 -15.07
CA ALA A 4 13.52 -2.18 -13.95
C ALA A 4 13.00 -3.24 -12.95
N PHE A 5 13.89 -4.14 -12.51
CA PHE A 5 13.52 -5.21 -11.57
C PHE A 5 12.94 -4.68 -10.26
N SER A 6 13.40 -3.52 -9.80
CA SER A 6 12.88 -2.82 -8.63
C SER A 6 11.41 -2.40 -8.79
N VAL A 7 10.97 -2.04 -10.00
CA VAL A 7 9.57 -1.69 -10.27
C VAL A 7 8.68 -2.94 -10.24
N ILE A 8 9.14 -4.06 -10.80
CA ILE A 8 8.41 -5.34 -10.75
C ILE A 8 8.28 -5.82 -9.30
N SER A 9 9.38 -5.75 -8.54
CA SER A 9 9.41 -6.13 -7.12
C SER A 9 8.48 -5.23 -6.31
N PHE A 10 8.54 -3.92 -6.53
CA PHE A 10 7.66 -2.95 -5.89
C PHE A 10 6.18 -3.28 -6.10
N THR A 11 5.73 -3.39 -7.35
CA THR A 11 4.30 -3.58 -7.65
C THR A 11 3.79 -4.93 -7.15
N THR A 12 4.61 -5.98 -7.25
CA THR A 12 4.24 -7.32 -6.78
C THR A 12 4.11 -7.37 -5.26
N LEU A 13 5.11 -6.87 -4.53
CA LEU A 13 5.11 -6.87 -3.06
C LEU A 13 4.03 -5.96 -2.49
N LEU A 14 3.87 -4.76 -3.07
CA LEU A 14 2.82 -3.83 -2.65
C LEU A 14 1.43 -4.42 -2.85
N GLY A 15 1.16 -4.98 -4.03
CA GLY A 15 -0.14 -5.59 -4.35
C GLY A 15 -0.47 -6.76 -3.42
N ALA A 16 0.50 -7.65 -3.15
CA ALA A 16 0.33 -8.77 -2.23
C ALA A 16 0.04 -8.31 -0.80
N ALA A 17 0.82 -7.34 -0.31
CA ALA A 17 0.67 -6.82 1.04
C ALA A 17 -0.67 -6.09 1.25
N GLN A 18 -1.06 -5.25 0.29
CA GLN A 18 -2.33 -4.53 0.31
C GLN A 18 -3.53 -5.49 0.27
N GLY A 19 -3.51 -6.49 -0.62
CA GLY A 19 -4.56 -7.50 -0.70
C GLY A 19 -4.69 -8.31 0.59
N LEU A 20 -3.56 -8.66 1.22
CA LEU A 20 -3.55 -9.35 2.50
C LEU A 20 -4.15 -8.50 3.62
N ILE A 21 -3.71 -7.24 3.80
CA ILE A 21 -4.25 -6.33 4.83
C ILE A 21 -5.74 -6.07 4.62
N PHE A 22 -6.17 -5.83 3.39
CA PHE A 22 -7.58 -5.63 3.06
C PHE A 22 -8.43 -6.85 3.44
N SER A 23 -7.95 -8.05 3.10
CA SER A 23 -8.64 -9.30 3.40
C SER A 23 -8.74 -9.54 4.91
N LEU A 24 -7.63 -9.35 5.63
CA LEU A 24 -7.61 -9.46 7.10
C LEU A 24 -8.57 -8.48 7.75
N ALA A 25 -8.57 -7.21 7.30
CA ALA A 25 -9.43 -6.17 7.87
C ALA A 25 -10.91 -6.50 7.63
N THR A 26 -11.23 -7.02 6.44
CA THR A 26 -12.57 -7.48 6.09
C THR A 26 -13.01 -8.65 6.96
N LEU A 27 -12.17 -9.69 7.12
CA LEU A 27 -12.48 -10.84 7.97
C LEU A 27 -12.73 -10.41 9.42
N GLN A 28 -11.88 -9.55 9.97
CA GLN A 28 -12.05 -9.01 11.32
C GLN A 28 -13.31 -8.14 11.48
N LEU A 29 -13.67 -7.37 10.45
CA LEU A 29 -14.90 -6.55 10.47
C LEU A 29 -16.17 -7.41 10.57
N PHE A 30 -16.14 -8.60 9.97
CA PHE A 30 -17.22 -9.59 10.01
C PHE A 30 -17.07 -10.60 11.17
N ASP A 31 -16.19 -10.32 12.13
CA ASP A 31 -15.94 -11.17 13.30
C ASP A 31 -15.54 -12.62 12.92
N ILE A 32 -14.91 -12.80 11.75
CA ILE A 32 -14.39 -14.09 11.28
C ILE A 32 -13.01 -14.31 11.91
N PRO A 33 -12.82 -15.40 12.68
CA PRO A 33 -11.56 -15.65 13.36
C PRO A 33 -10.43 -15.91 12.36
N VAL A 34 -9.31 -15.21 12.55
CA VAL A 34 -8.09 -15.40 11.77
C VAL A 34 -7.00 -15.97 12.67
N PRO A 35 -6.63 -17.25 12.50
CA PRO A 35 -5.49 -17.81 13.20
C PRO A 35 -4.21 -17.04 12.86
N ALA A 36 -3.36 -16.82 13.86
CA ALA A 36 -2.07 -16.14 13.68
C ALA A 36 -2.16 -14.71 13.09
N LEU A 37 -3.27 -13.99 13.36
CA LEU A 37 -3.47 -12.61 12.88
C LEU A 37 -2.26 -11.68 13.12
N PRO A 38 -1.63 -11.62 14.31
CA PRO A 38 -0.48 -10.75 14.53
C PRO A 38 0.71 -11.07 13.61
N ILE A 39 0.93 -12.34 13.29
CA ILE A 39 2.01 -12.78 12.40
C ILE A 39 1.71 -12.36 10.96
N LEU A 40 0.48 -12.60 10.50
CA LEU A 40 0.05 -12.22 9.15
C LEU A 40 0.09 -10.71 8.94
N LEU A 41 -0.34 -9.94 9.94
CA LEU A 41 -0.20 -8.48 9.95
C LEU A 41 1.26 -8.05 9.90
N GLY A 42 2.14 -8.64 10.73
CA GLY A 42 3.56 -8.37 10.71
C GLY A 42 4.22 -8.64 9.35
N ILE A 43 3.89 -9.76 8.72
CA ILE A 43 4.36 -10.11 7.37
C ILE A 43 3.86 -9.08 6.35
N ALA A 44 2.57 -8.75 6.37
CA ALA A 44 2.00 -7.79 5.43
C ALA A 44 2.60 -6.38 5.59
N THR A 45 2.76 -5.91 6.83
CA THR A 45 3.42 -4.63 7.11
C THR A 45 4.88 -4.64 6.66
N ALA A 46 5.61 -5.74 6.87
CA ALA A 46 6.99 -5.86 6.41
C ALA A 46 7.08 -5.80 4.88
N LEU A 47 6.19 -6.49 4.17
CA LEU A 47 6.11 -6.43 2.70
C LEU A 47 5.80 -5.02 2.21
N LEU A 48 4.91 -4.27 2.87
CA LEU A 48 4.66 -2.87 2.54
C LEU A 48 5.92 -2.01 2.68
N VAL A 49 6.65 -2.11 3.80
CA VAL A 49 7.86 -1.33 4.04
C VAL A 49 8.96 -1.70 3.04
N ILE A 50 9.15 -2.99 2.76
CA ILE A 50 10.10 -3.47 1.76
C ILE A 50 9.72 -2.97 0.37
N SER A 51 8.44 -2.98 0.02
CA SER A 51 7.96 -2.46 -1.27
C SER A 51 8.25 -0.96 -1.40
N LEU A 52 7.98 -0.16 -0.36
CA LEU A 52 8.31 1.26 -0.35
C LEU A 52 9.82 1.46 -0.50
N GLY A 53 10.65 0.67 0.17
CA GLY A 53 12.11 0.71 -0.02
C GLY A 53 12.50 0.39 -1.48
N ALA A 54 11.89 -0.64 -2.07
CA ALA A 54 12.13 -1.04 -3.45
C ALA A 54 11.80 0.08 -4.46
N SER A 55 10.82 0.95 -4.15
CA SER A 55 10.45 2.06 -5.00
C SER A 55 11.54 3.13 -5.14
N PHE A 56 12.52 3.21 -4.22
CA PHE A 56 13.60 4.19 -4.34
C PHE A 56 14.70 3.75 -5.31
N PHE A 57 14.89 2.45 -5.54
CA PHE A 57 16.01 1.96 -6.35
C PHE A 57 15.88 2.25 -7.85
N HIS A 58 14.72 2.68 -8.33
CA HIS A 58 14.55 3.15 -9.72
C HIS A 58 14.56 4.67 -9.85
N LEU A 59 14.67 5.42 -8.75
CA LEU A 59 14.71 6.88 -8.79
C LEU A 59 16.11 7.35 -9.18
N GLY A 60 16.21 8.18 -10.21
CA GLY A 60 17.50 8.81 -10.56
C GLY A 60 17.99 9.84 -9.54
N HIS A 61 17.06 10.48 -8.81
CA HIS A 61 17.33 11.53 -7.82
C HIS A 61 16.45 11.33 -6.57
N PRO A 62 16.76 10.35 -5.70
CA PRO A 62 15.93 9.99 -4.54
C PRO A 62 15.74 11.16 -3.55
N GLU A 63 16.69 12.09 -3.47
CA GLU A 63 16.60 13.29 -2.63
C GLU A 63 15.46 14.24 -3.05
N ARG A 64 14.94 14.07 -4.27
CA ARG A 64 13.83 14.86 -4.83
C ARG A 64 12.50 14.10 -4.81
N ALA A 65 12.45 12.91 -4.20
CA ALA A 65 11.24 12.08 -4.14
C ALA A 65 10.04 12.83 -3.55
N TRP A 66 10.27 13.74 -2.59
CA TRP A 66 9.22 14.56 -1.99
C TRP A 66 8.45 15.41 -3.02
N ARG A 67 9.09 15.80 -4.14
CA ARG A 67 8.44 16.57 -5.21
C ARG A 67 7.33 15.77 -5.90
N ALA A 68 7.40 14.43 -5.87
CA ALA A 68 6.36 13.57 -6.42
C ALA A 68 5.03 13.73 -5.66
N ALA A 69 5.05 14.11 -4.37
CA ALA A 69 3.85 14.39 -3.58
C ALA A 69 3.25 15.79 -3.85
N ALA A 70 3.97 16.70 -4.49
CA ALA A 70 3.53 18.10 -4.64
C ALA A 70 2.38 18.29 -5.65
N MET A 71 2.20 17.36 -6.60
CA MET A 71 1.25 17.48 -7.71
C MET A 71 -0.06 16.71 -7.49
N TRP A 72 -0.51 16.57 -6.24
CA TRP A 72 -1.64 15.71 -5.85
C TRP A 72 -2.99 16.08 -6.48
N ARG A 73 -3.16 17.35 -6.88
CA ARG A 73 -4.39 17.81 -7.54
C ARG A 73 -4.51 17.35 -8.99
N THR A 74 -3.39 17.13 -9.68
CA THR A 74 -3.38 16.87 -11.13
C THR A 74 -2.81 15.51 -11.50
N SER A 75 -2.04 14.86 -10.63
CA SER A 75 -1.37 13.59 -10.91
C SER A 75 -1.90 12.45 -10.03
N TRP A 76 -2.37 11.37 -10.67
CA TRP A 76 -2.76 10.13 -9.97
C TRP A 76 -1.57 9.44 -9.30
N LEU A 77 -0.37 9.50 -9.92
CA LEU A 77 0.87 9.04 -9.30
C LEU A 77 1.15 9.80 -8.00
N SER A 78 0.94 11.12 -7.99
CA SER A 78 1.12 11.93 -6.79
C SER A 78 0.16 11.55 -5.67
N ARG A 79 -1.08 11.17 -6.01
CA ARG A 79 -2.06 10.66 -5.05
C ARG A 79 -1.64 9.31 -4.49
N GLU A 80 -1.17 8.38 -5.33
CA GLU A 80 -0.63 7.09 -4.87
C GLU A 80 0.54 7.29 -3.88
N VAL A 81 1.47 8.19 -4.20
CA VAL A 81 2.62 8.54 -3.33
C VAL A 81 2.20 9.09 -1.97
N ILE A 82 1.02 9.69 -1.84
CA ILE A 82 0.47 10.19 -0.57
C ILE A 82 -0.33 9.10 0.15
N VAL A 83 -1.17 8.38 -0.58
CA VAL A 83 -2.07 7.36 -0.03
C VAL A 83 -1.29 6.14 0.47
N LEU A 84 -0.20 5.75 -0.20
CA LEU A 84 0.62 4.62 0.20
C LEU A 84 1.23 4.78 1.61
N PRO A 85 1.93 5.88 1.96
CA PRO A 85 2.39 6.10 3.34
C PRO A 85 1.27 6.12 4.38
N VAL A 86 0.09 6.66 4.05
CA VAL A 86 -1.09 6.63 4.94
C VAL A 86 -1.53 5.19 5.18
N PHE A 87 -1.58 4.37 4.13
CA PHE A 87 -1.91 2.96 4.24
C PHE A 87 -0.89 2.19 5.09
N ILE A 88 0.41 2.45 4.89
CA ILE A 88 1.49 1.88 5.69
C ILE A 88 1.35 2.26 7.17
N PHE A 89 1.04 3.53 7.44
CA PHE A 89 0.85 4.02 8.81
C PHE A 89 -0.33 3.33 9.49
N LEU A 90 -1.47 3.22 8.81
CA LEU A 90 -2.65 2.53 9.36
C LEU A 90 -2.39 1.03 9.58
N ALA A 91 -1.75 0.36 8.61
CA ALA A 91 -1.41 -1.05 8.72
C ALA A 91 -0.42 -1.31 9.86
N GLY A 92 0.64 -0.50 9.98
CA GLY A 92 1.60 -0.61 11.07
C GLY A 92 0.98 -0.30 12.44
N GLY A 93 0.12 0.72 12.51
CA GLY A 93 -0.65 1.03 13.71
C GLY A 93 -1.55 -0.13 14.14
N TRP A 94 -2.25 -0.74 13.18
CA TRP A 94 -3.05 -1.93 13.45
C TRP A 94 -2.20 -3.11 13.95
N THR A 95 -1.07 -3.40 13.31
CA THR A 95 -0.13 -4.44 13.76
C THR A 95 0.34 -4.22 15.21
N ILE A 96 0.61 -2.97 15.60
CA ILE A 96 1.03 -2.64 16.98
C ILE A 96 -0.13 -2.79 17.97
N LEU A 97 -1.31 -2.26 17.65
CA LEU A 97 -2.48 -2.36 18.51
C LEU A 97 -2.89 -3.83 18.73
N GLU A 98 -2.91 -4.62 17.66
CA GLU A 98 -3.24 -6.05 17.73
C GLU A 98 -2.20 -6.83 18.56
N SER A 99 -0.91 -6.53 18.41
CA SER A 99 0.15 -7.19 19.18
C SER A 99 0.17 -6.81 20.67
N THR A 100 -0.47 -5.69 21.03
CA THR A 100 -0.62 -5.24 22.42
C THR A 100 -1.99 -5.59 23.02
N GLY A 101 -2.84 -6.31 22.29
CA GLY A 101 -4.18 -6.73 22.73
C GLY A 101 -5.18 -5.58 22.89
N GLN A 102 -4.94 -4.45 22.21
CA GLN A 102 -5.82 -3.29 22.23
C GLN A 102 -7.03 -3.50 21.31
N GLU A 103 -8.08 -2.72 21.53
CA GLU A 103 -9.27 -2.72 20.67
C GLU A 103 -8.94 -2.09 19.29
N THR A 104 -9.18 -2.84 18.22
CA THR A 104 -8.76 -2.48 16.85
C THR A 104 -9.92 -2.27 15.87
N ARG A 105 -11.18 -2.51 16.25
CA ARG A 105 -12.33 -2.48 15.31
C ARG A 105 -12.49 -1.12 14.64
N TRP A 106 -12.20 -0.03 15.37
CA TRP A 106 -12.31 1.33 14.85
C TRP A 106 -11.36 1.63 13.67
N ILE A 107 -10.22 0.93 13.55
CA ILE A 107 -9.22 1.18 12.49
C ILE A 107 -9.52 0.39 11.21
N LEU A 108 -10.35 -0.66 11.28
CA LEU A 108 -10.60 -1.58 10.16
C LEU A 108 -11.27 -0.89 8.96
N MET A 109 -12.32 -0.08 9.20
CA MET A 109 -13.00 0.66 8.14
C MET A 109 -12.09 1.69 7.46
N PRO A 110 -11.32 2.53 8.19
CA PRO A 110 -10.29 3.37 7.59
C PRO A 110 -9.31 2.60 6.70
N ILE A 111 -8.82 1.44 7.15
CA ILE A 111 -7.88 0.60 6.38
C ILE A 111 -8.50 0.11 5.07
N ILE A 112 -9.74 -0.38 5.12
CA ILE A 112 -10.48 -0.83 3.94
C ILE A 112 -10.64 0.31 2.94
N LEU A 113 -11.09 1.49 3.40
CA LEU A 113 -11.31 2.65 2.53
C LEU A 113 -10.01 3.17 1.91
N VAL A 114 -8.93 3.24 2.68
CA VAL A 114 -7.62 3.67 2.18
C VAL A 114 -7.03 2.66 1.21
N SER A 115 -7.23 1.35 1.43
CA SER A 115 -6.84 0.32 0.47
C SER A 115 -7.61 0.46 -0.86
N LEU A 116 -8.92 0.67 -0.81
CA LEU A 116 -9.71 0.92 -2.03
C LEU A 116 -9.24 2.18 -2.76
N LEU A 117 -8.94 3.25 -2.03
CA LEU A 117 -8.37 4.47 -2.59
C LEU A 117 -7.00 4.23 -3.23
N LEU A 118 -6.16 3.38 -2.64
CA LEU A 118 -4.85 3.04 -3.18
C LEU A 118 -5.00 2.26 -4.50
N TRP A 119 -5.88 1.26 -4.55
CA TRP A 119 -6.21 0.58 -5.81
C TRP A 119 -6.79 1.52 -6.86
N LEU A 120 -7.64 2.47 -6.46
CA LEU A 120 -8.15 3.49 -7.38
C LEU A 120 -7.00 4.32 -7.96
N CYS A 121 -6.04 4.75 -7.13
CA CYS A 121 -4.88 5.49 -7.62
C CYS A 121 -4.09 4.67 -8.65
N THR A 122 -3.77 3.42 -8.32
CA THR A 122 -3.04 2.51 -9.22
C THR A 122 -3.81 2.29 -10.52
N ALA A 123 -5.12 2.02 -10.47
CA ALA A 123 -5.96 1.84 -11.66
C ALA A 123 -5.99 3.10 -12.55
N MET A 124 -6.07 4.28 -11.95
CA MET A 124 -6.12 5.54 -12.69
C MET A 124 -4.78 5.91 -13.34
N ILE A 125 -3.65 5.49 -12.78
CA ILE A 125 -2.35 5.61 -13.45
C ILE A 125 -2.39 4.87 -14.77
N TYR A 126 -2.86 3.62 -14.78
CA TYR A 126 -3.01 2.85 -16.02
C TYR A 126 -4.04 3.44 -16.98
N ALA A 127 -5.16 3.96 -16.47
CA ALA A 127 -6.19 4.58 -17.29
C ALA A 127 -5.73 5.87 -17.99
N CYS A 128 -4.83 6.63 -17.37
CA CYS A 128 -4.32 7.89 -17.94
C CYS A 128 -3.11 7.70 -18.86
N LEU A 129 -2.52 6.50 -18.93
CA LEU A 129 -1.43 6.19 -19.85
C LEU A 129 -2.00 5.89 -21.24
N LYS A 130 -1.57 6.65 -22.25
CA LYS A 130 -1.81 6.28 -23.65
C LYS A 130 -0.95 5.05 -23.97
N PHE A 131 -1.59 3.91 -24.18
CA PHE A 131 -0.91 2.75 -24.72
C PHE A 131 -0.42 3.07 -26.14
N ILE A 132 0.88 2.92 -26.35
CA ILE A 132 1.46 2.86 -27.68
C ILE A 132 1.18 1.44 -28.16
N GLN A 133 0.35 1.29 -29.18
CA GLN A 133 0.19 0.02 -29.87
C GLN A 133 1.49 -0.22 -30.64
N GLU A 134 2.22 -1.27 -30.27
CA GLU A 134 3.37 -1.76 -31.05
C GLU A 134 2.91 -2.29 -32.42
#